data_AF-A0AAV5YPN6-F1
#
_entry.id   AF-A0AAV5YPN6-F1
#
_cell.length_a   1.000
_cell.length_b   1.000
_cell.length_c   1.000
_cell.angle_alpha   90.00
_cell.angle_beta   90.00
_cell.angle_gamma   90.00
#
_symmetry.space_group_name_H-M   'P 1'
#
loop_
_entity.id
_entity.type
_entity.pdbx_description
1 polymer ?
#
loop_
_entity_poly.entity_id
_entity_poly.type
_entity_poly.pdbx_seq_one_letter_code
_entity_poly.pdbx_strand_id
1 'polypeptide(L)'
;AQQIVTMINVARELALRVNDNVCVKLPSPTTMSYTLGGCSGSVWIGVGTDSAGNVPLPEGVTVTTTANPVFNYLGAALPAATYTITNAQTSATLTVSVSLSGRVTIP
;
A
#
# COMPACT_ATOMS: atom_id res chain seq x y z
N ALA A 1 -7.04 5.63 9.42
CA ALA A 1 -5.64 5.67 8.94
C ALA A 1 -4.84 4.44 9.35
N GLN A 2 -5.02 3.90 10.57
CA GLN A 2 -4.29 2.73 11.07
C GLN A 2 -4.41 1.50 10.16
N GLN A 3 -5.61 1.20 9.63
CA GLN A 3 -5.78 0.09 8.69
C GLN A 3 -4.93 0.24 7.42
N ILE A 4 -4.79 1.45 6.88
CA ILE A 4 -3.91 1.72 5.73
C ILE A 4 -2.44 1.50 6.09
N VAL A 5 -2.02 1.89 7.30
CA VAL A 5 -0.67 1.58 7.81
C VAL A 5 -0.45 0.07 7.85
N THR A 6 -1.40 -0.71 8.37
CA THR A 6 -1.32 -2.18 8.39
C THR A 6 -1.20 -2.74 6.97
N MET A 7 -2.05 -2.29 6.04
CA MET A 7 -2.03 -2.76 4.65
C MET A 7 -0.71 -2.45 3.94
N ILE A 8 -0.11 -1.28 4.18
CA ILE A 8 1.22 -0.97 3.60
C ILE A 8 2.31 -1.84 4.24
N ASN A 9 2.23 -2.11 5.55
CA ASN A 9 3.19 -2.99 6.22
C ASN A 9 3.07 -4.46 5.76
N VAL A 10 1.89 -4.93 5.34
CA VAL A 10 1.74 -6.25 4.71
C VAL A 10 2.61 -6.36 3.45
N ALA A 11 2.66 -5.33 2.61
CA ALA A 11 3.54 -5.33 1.43
C ALA A 11 5.02 -5.42 1.82
N ARG A 12 5.41 -4.69 2.86
CA ARG A 12 6.77 -4.74 3.40
C ARG A 12 7.12 -6.12 3.93
N GLU A 13 6.24 -6.73 4.73
CA GLU A 13 6.43 -8.11 5.21
C GLU A 13 6.46 -9.12 4.06
N LEU A 14 5.64 -8.92 3.04
CA LEU A 14 5.62 -9.77 1.86
C LEU A 14 6.97 -9.72 1.15
N ALA A 15 7.54 -8.54 0.92
CA ALA A 15 8.86 -8.37 0.30
C ALA A 15 9.97 -9.13 1.06
N LEU A 16 9.94 -9.06 2.39
CA LEU A 16 10.86 -9.82 3.25
C LEU A 16 10.65 -11.34 3.12
N ARG A 17 9.39 -11.79 3.11
CA ARG A 17 9.04 -13.22 3.06
C ARG A 17 9.38 -13.85 1.72
N VAL A 18 9.11 -13.15 0.61
CA VAL A 18 9.38 -13.67 -0.75
C VAL A 18 10.81 -13.41 -1.22
N ASN A 19 11.58 -12.64 -0.45
CA ASN A 19 12.94 -12.21 -0.79
C ASN A 19 13.01 -11.53 -2.18
N ASP A 20 12.02 -10.68 -2.45
CA ASP A 20 11.86 -9.96 -3.72
C ASP A 20 11.20 -8.59 -3.50
N ASN A 21 11.20 -7.75 -4.53
CA ASN A 21 10.57 -6.44 -4.51
C ASN A 21 9.05 -6.55 -4.56
N VAL A 22 8.35 -5.79 -3.71
CA VAL A 22 6.88 -5.69 -3.70
C VAL A 22 6.45 -4.24 -3.85
N CYS A 23 5.70 -3.95 -4.91
CA CYS A 23 5.11 -2.64 -5.13
C CYS A 23 3.70 -2.55 -4.54
N VAL A 24 3.41 -1.45 -3.85
CA VAL A 24 2.05 -1.11 -3.41
C VAL A 24 1.39 -0.25 -4.48
N LYS A 25 0.21 -0.66 -4.92
CA LYS A 25 -0.61 0.06 -5.90
C LYS A 25 -1.98 0.37 -5.35
N LEU A 26 -2.59 1.42 -5.90
CA LEU A 26 -4.02 1.71 -5.77
C LEU A 26 -4.67 1.55 -7.16
N PRO A 27 -5.16 0.35 -7.53
CA PRO A 27 -5.88 0.16 -8.79
C PRO A 27 -7.12 1.06 -8.89
N SER A 28 -7.74 1.37 -7.75
CA SER A 28 -8.82 2.35 -7.63
C SER A 28 -8.69 3.11 -6.30
N PRO A 29 -9.43 4.21 -6.10
CA PRO A 29 -9.41 4.93 -4.82
C PRO A 29 -9.95 4.13 -3.63
N THR A 30 -10.56 2.97 -3.85
CA THR A 30 -11.18 2.11 -2.83
C THR A 30 -10.53 0.72 -2.74
N THR A 31 -9.46 0.47 -3.50
CA THR A 31 -8.74 -0.81 -3.49
C THR A 31 -7.23 -0.61 -3.47
N MET A 32 -6.52 -1.52 -2.82
CA MET A 32 -5.07 -1.63 -2.85
C MET A 32 -4.68 -2.96 -3.52
N SER A 33 -3.53 -3.02 -4.18
CA SER A 33 -2.98 -4.29 -4.65
C SER A 33 -1.47 -4.33 -4.43
N TYR A 34 -0.92 -5.54 -4.41
CA TYR A 34 0.52 -5.76 -4.30
C TYR A 34 1.01 -6.45 -5.57
N THR A 35 2.13 -6.01 -6.14
CA THR A 35 2.77 -6.68 -7.29
C THR A 35 4.19 -7.10 -6.95
N LEU A 36 4.54 -8.34 -7.29
CA LEU A 36 5.87 -8.93 -7.08
C LEU A 36 6.83 -8.48 -8.19
N GLY A 37 8.13 -8.44 -7.92
CA GLY A 37 9.15 -7.97 -8.86
C GLY A 37 9.09 -6.47 -9.19
N GLY A 38 8.31 -5.69 -8.43
CA GLY A 38 8.08 -4.26 -8.68
C GLY A 38 6.73 -3.95 -9.32
N CYS A 39 6.53 -2.69 -9.74
CA CYS A 39 5.19 -2.20 -10.12
C CYS A 39 4.65 -2.74 -11.46
N SER A 40 5.50 -3.31 -12.31
CA SER A 40 5.12 -3.92 -13.59
C SER A 40 5.03 -5.45 -13.53
N GLY A 41 5.31 -6.05 -12.38
CA GLY A 41 5.27 -7.51 -12.25
C GLY A 41 3.89 -8.07 -11.92
N SER A 42 3.87 -9.35 -11.59
CA SER A 42 2.64 -10.11 -11.35
C SER A 42 1.92 -9.63 -10.10
N VAL A 43 0.60 -9.53 -10.17
CA VAL A 43 -0.23 -9.25 -9.01
C VAL A 43 -0.14 -10.40 -8.03
N TRP A 44 0.09 -10.09 -6.77
CA TRP A 44 0.05 -11.05 -5.67
C TRP A 44 -1.41 -11.33 -5.30
N ILE A 45 -1.77 -12.61 -5.28
CA ILE A 45 -3.07 -13.10 -4.84
C ILE A 45 -2.83 -13.99 -3.63
N GLY A 46 -3.51 -13.69 -2.53
CA GLY A 46 -3.36 -14.40 -1.28
C GLY A 46 -4.50 -14.10 -0.30
N VAL A 47 -4.25 -14.33 0.98
CA VAL A 47 -5.26 -14.08 2.01
C VAL A 47 -5.60 -12.59 2.03
N GLY A 48 -6.91 -12.27 1.99
CA GLY A 48 -7.40 -10.90 2.03
C GLY A 48 -7.50 -10.21 0.66
N THR A 49 -7.14 -10.88 -0.44
CA THR A 49 -7.36 -10.37 -1.80
C THR A 49 -8.53 -11.05 -2.50
N ASP A 50 -9.17 -10.36 -3.44
CA ASP A 50 -10.09 -10.97 -4.40
C ASP A 50 -9.35 -11.77 -5.51
N SER A 51 -10.09 -12.30 -6.49
CA SER A 51 -9.52 -13.05 -7.63
C SER A 51 -8.65 -12.22 -8.57
N ALA A 52 -8.72 -10.89 -8.48
CA ALA A 52 -7.88 -9.96 -9.23
C ALA A 52 -6.71 -9.42 -8.39
N GLY A 53 -6.55 -9.88 -7.15
CA GLY A 53 -5.48 -9.44 -6.23
C GLY A 53 -5.74 -8.08 -5.58
N ASN A 54 -6.98 -7.60 -5.57
CA ASN A 54 -7.35 -6.38 -4.86
C ASN A 54 -7.67 -6.68 -3.41
N VAL A 55 -7.11 -5.87 -2.52
CA VAL A 55 -7.49 -5.75 -1.12
C VAL A 55 -8.46 -4.57 -1.01
N PRO A 56 -9.71 -4.80 -0.56
CA PRO A 56 -10.66 -3.71 -0.37
C PRO A 56 -10.18 -2.77 0.74
N LEU A 57 -10.29 -1.46 0.50
CA LEU A 57 -10.08 -0.45 1.55
C LEU A 57 -11.30 -0.40 2.48
N PRO A 58 -11.17 0.17 3.70
CA PRO A 58 -12.29 0.31 4.62
C PRO A 58 -13.46 1.07 3.98
N GLU A 59 -14.68 0.72 4.36
CA GLU A 59 -15.87 1.41 3.84
C GLU A 59 -15.88 2.89 4.25
N GLY A 60 -16.43 3.74 3.37
CA GLY A 60 -16.55 5.18 3.63
C GLY A 60 -15.24 5.97 3.54
N VAL A 61 -14.15 5.38 3.03
CA VAL A 61 -12.93 6.12 2.72
C VAL A 61 -12.48 5.93 1.28
N THR A 62 -11.85 6.96 0.73
CA THR A 62 -11.07 6.88 -0.49
C THR A 62 -9.61 7.22 -0.17
N VAL A 63 -8.69 6.67 -0.96
CA VAL A 63 -7.26 6.91 -0.80
C VAL A 63 -6.65 7.33 -2.12
N THR A 64 -5.80 8.34 -2.07
CA THR A 64 -4.90 8.73 -3.15
C THR A 64 -3.46 8.61 -2.68
N THR A 65 -2.51 8.49 -3.60
CA THR A 65 -1.08 8.42 -3.28
C THR A 65 -0.26 9.31 -4.20
N THR A 66 0.84 9.86 -3.69
CA THR A 66 1.81 10.61 -4.50
C THR A 66 2.67 9.71 -5.38
N ALA A 67 2.86 8.45 -5.00
CA ALA A 67 3.64 7.47 -5.75
C ALA A 67 3.30 6.03 -5.32
N ASN A 68 3.73 5.05 -6.11
CA ASN A 68 3.65 3.64 -5.76
C ASN A 68 5.00 3.19 -5.15
N PRO A 69 5.12 3.06 -3.81
CA PRO A 69 6.36 2.65 -3.18
C PRO A 69 6.64 1.17 -3.49
N VAL A 70 7.90 0.87 -3.80
CA VAL A 70 8.41 -0.50 -3.93
C VAL A 70 9.24 -0.82 -2.71
N PHE A 71 8.77 -1.77 -1.90
CA PHE A 71 9.56 -2.33 -0.81
C PHE A 71 10.51 -3.39 -1.37
N ASN A 72 11.79 -3.31 -1.01
CA ASN A 72 12.75 -4.37 -1.34
C ASN A 72 12.82 -5.43 -0.23
N TYR A 73 13.59 -6.49 -0.48
CA TYR A 73 13.82 -7.61 0.45
C TYR A 73 14.56 -7.22 1.75
N LEU A 74 15.00 -5.96 1.90
CA LEU A 74 15.56 -5.40 3.14
C LEU A 74 14.53 -4.51 3.89
N GLY A 75 13.34 -4.33 3.30
CA GLY A 75 12.27 -3.51 3.85
C GLY A 75 12.46 -2.01 3.66
N ALA A 76 13.38 -1.56 2.80
CA ALA A 76 13.49 -0.17 2.36
C ALA A 76 12.50 0.10 1.21
N ALA A 77 12.08 1.36 1.03
CA ALA A 77 11.08 1.73 0.03
C ALA A 77 11.61 2.77 -0.98
N LEU A 78 11.30 2.59 -2.26
CA LEU A 78 11.59 3.58 -3.30
C LEU A 78 10.48 3.58 -4.36
N PRO A 79 9.92 4.75 -4.75
CA PRO A 79 10.07 6.05 -4.12
C PRO A 79 9.41 6.14 -2.73
N ALA A 80 9.71 7.20 -1.97
CA ALA A 80 8.88 7.59 -0.83
C ALA A 80 7.48 7.98 -1.31
N ALA A 81 6.46 7.80 -0.47
CA ALA A 81 5.07 8.06 -0.83
C ALA A 81 4.28 8.64 0.33
N THR A 82 3.29 9.48 0.01
CA THR A 82 2.27 9.93 0.97
C THR A 82 0.91 9.50 0.44
N TYR A 83 0.19 8.78 1.30
CA TYR A 83 -1.19 8.39 1.08
C TYR A 83 -2.12 9.37 1.78
N THR A 84 -3.05 9.95 1.04
CA THR A 84 -4.09 10.83 1.58
C THR A 84 -5.39 10.03 1.64
N ILE A 85 -5.92 9.90 2.85
CA ILE A 85 -7.15 9.18 3.15
C ILE A 85 -8.23 10.22 3.35
N THR A 86 -9.30 10.14 2.56
CA THR A 86 -10.43 11.06 2.64
C THR A 86 -11.66 10.30 3.13
N ASN A 87 -12.29 10.80 4.19
CA ASN A 87 -13.60 10.31 4.61
C ASN A 87 -14.67 10.79 3.62
N ALA A 88 -15.44 9.87 3.05
CA ALA A 88 -16.41 10.17 1.99
C ALA A 88 -17.64 10.96 2.50
N GLN A 89 -17.94 10.88 3.79
CA GLN A 89 -19.10 11.54 4.41
C GLN A 89 -18.78 12.94 4.92
N THR A 90 -17.58 13.15 5.46
CA THR A 90 -17.17 14.40 6.11
C THR A 90 -16.11 15.19 5.36
N SER A 91 -15.53 14.62 4.30
CA SER A 91 -14.37 15.17 3.57
C SER A 91 -13.11 15.38 4.43
N ALA A 92 -13.11 14.90 5.68
CA ALA A 92 -11.94 14.98 6.55
C ALA A 92 -10.79 14.13 5.99
N THR A 93 -9.57 14.63 6.09
CA THR A 93 -8.37 13.96 5.55
C THR A 93 -7.40 13.56 6.65
N LEU A 94 -6.78 12.39 6.48
CA LEU A 94 -5.61 11.94 7.23
C LEU A 94 -4.52 11.51 6.26
N THR A 95 -3.27 11.62 6.66
CA THR A 95 -2.14 11.21 5.83
C THR A 95 -1.38 10.03 6.45
N VAL A 96 -0.82 9.19 5.58
CA VAL A 96 0.13 8.14 5.93
C VAL A 96 1.35 8.30 5.04
N SER A 97 2.53 8.42 5.64
CA SER A 97 3.78 8.60 4.91
C SER A 97 4.62 7.33 4.95
N VAL A 98 5.27 7.04 3.83
CA VAL A 98 6.26 5.98 3.64
C VAL A 98 7.61 6.65 3.35
N SER A 99 8.56 6.50 4.27
CA SER A 99 9.92 7.01 4.10
C SER A 99 10.78 6.07 3.25
N LEU A 100 11.95 6.54 2.80
CA LEU A 100 12.92 5.71 2.07
C LEU A 100 13.45 4.52 2.87
N SER A 101 13.48 4.63 4.21
CA SER A 101 13.80 3.50 5.09
C SER A 101 12.68 2.44 5.16
N GLY A 102 11.56 2.67 4.47
CA GLY A 102 10.37 1.85 4.51
C GLY A 102 9.55 1.99 5.80
N ARG A 103 9.81 3.03 6.59
CA ARG A 103 9.02 3.34 7.77
C ARG A 103 7.68 3.93 7.33
N VAL A 104 6.59 3.37 7.87
CA VAL A 104 5.22 3.82 7.62
C VAL A 104 4.69 4.53 8.86
N THR A 105 4.24 5.78 8.72
CA THR A 105 3.73 6.57 9.85
C THR A 105 2.52 7.40 9.51
N ILE A 106 1.69 7.65 10.52
CA ILE A 106 0.72 8.75 10.53
C ILE A 106 1.46 9.95 11.13
N PRO A 107 1.63 11.07 10.40
CA PRO A 107 2.27 12.28 10.91
C PRO A 107 1.52 12.91 12.09
#